data_AF-K2DQW0-F1
#
_entry.id   AF-K2DQW0-F1
#
_cell.length_a   1.000
_cell.length_b   1.000
_cell.length_c   1.000
_cell.angle_alpha   90.00
_cell.angle_beta   90.00
_cell.angle_gamma   90.00
#
_symmetry.space_group_name_H-M   'P 1'
#
loop_
_entity.id
_entity.type
_entity.pdbx_description
1 polymer ?
#
loop_
_entity_poly.entity_id
_entity_poly.type
_entity_poly.pdbx_seq_one_letter_code
_entity_poly.pdbx_strand_id
1 'polypeptide(L)' 'MILDPFMGSGTTAVVAKKLGRKYIGIDLSPEYCEMAENRIKHGYISKEDNLTLFT' A
#
# COMPACT_ATOMS: atom_id res chain seq x y z
N MET A 1 8.72 -14.27 6.41
CA MET A 1 7.65 -13.41 6.96
C MET A 1 8.32 -12.12 7.37
N ILE A 2 7.83 -10.96 6.93
CA ILE A 2 8.39 -9.63 7.24
C ILE A 2 7.49 -8.91 8.24
N LEU A 3 8.07 -8.22 9.21
CA LEU A 3 7.36 -7.33 10.13
C LEU A 3 7.84 -5.89 9.91
N ASP A 4 6.90 -4.97 9.71
CA ASP A 4 7.17 -3.54 9.66
C ASP A 4 6.33 -2.79 10.71
N PRO A 5 6.90 -2.39 11.86
CA PRO A 5 6.17 -1.70 12.92
C PRO A 5 5.87 -0.22 12.61
N PHE A 6 6.35 0.32 11.48
CA PHE A 6 6.14 1.70 11.04
C PHE A 6 5.76 1.71 9.56
N MET A 7 4.64 1.08 9.24
CA MET A 7 4.23 0.75 7.86
C MET A 7 4.15 1.98 6.94
N GLY A 8 3.76 3.14 7.47
CA GLY A 8 3.57 4.37 6.72
C GLY A 8 2.73 4.14 5.46
N SER A 9 3.27 4.51 4.30
CA SER A 9 2.59 4.33 3.01
C SER A 9 2.58 2.89 2.46
N GLY A 10 3.08 1.90 3.20
CA GLY A 10 2.99 0.48 2.82
C GLY A 10 4.06 0.00 1.83
N THR A 11 5.18 0.71 1.67
CA THR A 11 6.24 0.32 0.71
C THR A 11 6.78 -1.08 0.99
N THR A 12 7.03 -1.42 2.25
CA THR A 12 7.51 -2.75 2.66
C THR A 12 6.52 -3.85 2.26
N ALA A 13 5.23 -3.65 2.50
CA ALA A 13 4.18 -4.59 2.12
C ALA A 13 4.06 -4.76 0.60
N VAL A 14 4.17 -3.68 -0.17
CA VAL A 14 4.13 -3.73 -1.65
C VAL A 14 5.30 -4.55 -2.19
N VAL A 15 6.52 -4.32 -1.70
CA VAL A 15 7.71 -5.08 -2.12
C VAL A 15 7.61 -6.53 -1.66
N ALA A 16 7.20 -6.79 -0.42
CA ALA A 16 6.99 -8.15 0.09
C ALA A 16 5.98 -8.92 -0.76
N LYS A 17 4.83 -8.31 -1.13
CA LYS A 17 3.84 -8.89 -2.03
C LYS A 17 4.43 -9.22 -3.41
N LYS A 18 5.18 -8.28 -4.01
CA LYS A 18 5.86 -8.49 -5.31
C LYS A 18 6.86 -9.64 -5.29
N LEU A 19 7.55 -9.84 -4.17
CA LEU A 19 8.52 -10.92 -3.97
C LEU A 19 7.88 -12.23 -3.46
N GLY A 20 6.55 -12.33 -3.42
CA GLY A 20 5.84 -13.52 -2.94
C GLY A 20 6.07 -13.81 -1.45
N ARG A 21 6.39 -12.79 -0.64
CA ARG A 21 6.64 -12.92 0.80
C ARG A 21 5.42 -12.49 1.61
N LYS A 22 5.13 -13.26 2.66
CA LYS A 22 4.17 -12.87 3.70
C LYS A 22 4.73 -11.70 4.51
N TYR A 23 3.87 -10.76 4.88
CA TYR A 23 4.21 -9.60 5.69
C TYR A 23 3.11 -9.29 6.72
N ILE A 24 3.50 -8.57 7.77
CA ILE A 24 2.65 -7.89 8.73
C ILE A 24 3.21 -6.47 8.82
N GLY A 25 2.35 -5.46 8.83
CA GLY A 25 2.83 -4.16 9.29
C GLY A 25 1.76 -3.39 10.02
N ILE A 26 2.26 -2.47 10.83
CA ILE A 26 1.54 -1.75 11.86
C ILE A 26 1.87 -0.29 11.66
N ASP A 27 0.87 0.57 11.76
CA ASP A 27 1.07 2.01 11.89
C ASP A 27 0.07 2.54 12.91
N LEU A 28 0.41 3.63 13.59
CA LEU A 28 -0.47 4.29 14.53
C LEU A 28 -1.45 5.23 13.83
N SER A 29 -1.10 5.76 12.66
CA SER A 29 -1.98 6.63 11.89
C SER A 29 -2.98 5.81 11.08
N PRO A 30 -4.29 5.97 11.35
CA PRO A 30 -5.32 5.34 10.55
C PRO A 30 -5.24 5.72 9.07
N GLU A 31 -4.85 6.96 8.77
CA GLU A 31 -4.69 7.47 7.41
C GLU A 31 -3.57 6.74 6.66
N TYR A 32 -2.46 6.43 7.34
CA TYR A 32 -1.39 5.62 6.76
C TYR A 32 -1.83 4.17 6.55
N CYS A 33 -2.59 3.59 7.47
CA CYS A 33 -3.16 2.25 7.29
C CYS A 33 -4.07 2.18 6.05
N GLU A 34 -4.99 3.13 5.88
CA GLU A 34 -5.88 3.19 4.72
C GLU A 34 -5.11 3.40 3.41
N MET A 35 -4.13 4.32 3.40
CA MET A 35 -3.29 4.55 2.22
C MET A 35 -2.47 3.31 1.86
N ALA A 36 -1.87 2.64 2.84
CA ALA A 36 -1.12 1.40 2.64
C ALA A 36 -2.03 0.29 2.08
N GLU A 37 -3.23 0.11 2.64
CA GLU A 37 -4.18 -0.90 2.18
C GLU A 37 -4.63 -0.64 0.72
N ASN A 38 -4.99 0.60 0.40
CA ASN A 38 -5.38 1.00 -0.96
C ASN A 38 -4.25 0.74 -1.96
N ARG A 39 -3.01 1.09 -1.61
CA ARG A 39 -1.82 0.86 -2.44
C ARG A 39 -1.49 -0.61 -2.61
N ILE A 40 -1.68 -1.44 -1.59
CA ILE A 40 -1.47 -2.90 -1.65
C ILE A 40 -2.53 -3.56 -2.56
N LYS A 41 -3.78 -3.10 -2.51
CA LYS A 41 -4.90 -3.63 -3.31
C LYS A 41 -4.80 -3.24 -4.78
N HIS A 42 -4.62 -1.96 -5.08
CA HIS A 42 -4.73 -1.41 -6.44
C HIS A 42 -3.37 -1.15 -7.10
N GLY A 43 -2.26 -1.26 -6.35
CA GLY A 43 -0.97 -0.75 -6.82
C GLY A 43 -0.88 0.76 -6.67
N TYR A 44 0.12 1.39 -7.28
CA TYR A 44 0.12 2.85 -7.39
C TYR A 44 -0.98 3.25 -8.37
N ILE A 45 -2.03 3.92 -7.89
CA ILE A 45 -2.96 4.64 -8.75
C ILE A 45 -2.25 5.92 -9.15
N SER A 46 -1.85 6.02 -10.42
CA SER A 46 -1.37 7.27 -10.98
C SER A 46 -2.51 8.28 -10.88
N LYS A 47 -2.23 9.51 -10.46
CA LYS A 47 -3.25 10.59 -10.44
C LYS A 47 -3.85 10.84 -11.84
N GLU A 48 -3.17 10.37 -12.89
CA GLU A 48 -3.61 10.39 -14.29
C GLU A 48 -4.76 9.41 -14.59
N ASP A 49 -4.91 8.31 -13.84
CA ASP A 49 -5.94 7.29 -14.10
C ASP A 49 -7.36 7.76 -13.72
N ASN A 50 -7.48 8.84 -12.94
CA ASN A 50 -8.76 9.46 -12.59
C ASN A 50 -9.22 10.51 -13.62
N LEU A 51 -8.40 10.90 -14.60
CA LEU A 51 -8.82 11.83 -15.66
C LEU A 51 -9.58 11.13 -16.80
N THR A 52 -9.53 9.81 -16.90
CA THR A 52 -10.15 9.04 -17.99
C THR A 52 -11.58 8.58 -17.67
N LEU A 53 -12.10 8.82 -16.47
CA LEU A 53 -13.40 8.31 -16.02
C LEU A 53 -14.60 9.25 -16.27
N PHE A 54 -14.40 10.39 -16.95
CA PHE A 54 -15.44 11.41 -17.21
C PHE A 54 -15.70 11.68 -18.71
N THR A 55 -15.35 10.78 -19.62
CA THR A 55 -15.84 10.85 -21.02
C THR A 55 -17.19 10.20 -21.19
#